data_AF-A0A814UKZ5-F1
#
_entry.id   AF-A0A814UKZ5-F1
#
_cell.length_a   1.000
_cell.length_b   1.000
_cell.length_c   1.000
_cell.angle_alpha   90.00
_cell.angle_beta   90.00
_cell.angle_gamma   90.00
#
_symmetry.space_group_name_H-M   'P 1'
#
loop_
_entity.id
_entity.type
_entity.pdbx_description
1 polymer ?
#
loop_
_entity_poly.entity_id
_entity_poly.type
_entity_poly.pdbx_seq_one_letter_code
_entity_poly.pdbx_strand_id
1 'polypeptide(L)'
;MGEFQYIQNIEPFFDYFITTWVDDNAMFDYSLWNYFDFLSHRTNNNVEGWHCRLNSSLYHVHHPNFYVFLNNLKEDFAFNTAIITQTSATGATPSRKKLYVQRNTRILDLEKRYEEHKLTLNEFHGRSMKLIGIKKF
;
A
#
# COMPACT_ATOMS: atom_id res chain seq x y z
N MET A 1 0.65 15.02 -22.64
CA MET A 1 1.14 13.65 -22.96
C MET A 1 2.57 13.83 -23.41
N GLY A 2 3.51 13.89 -22.48
CA GLY A 2 4.91 14.24 -22.74
C GLY A 2 5.72 14.02 -21.47
N GLU A 3 6.97 13.56 -21.63
CA GLU A 3 7.98 13.26 -20.61
C GLU A 3 8.12 11.80 -20.10
N PHE A 4 8.04 10.81 -20.99
CA PHE A 4 8.73 9.51 -20.78
C PHE A 4 9.46 9.05 -22.04
N GLN A 5 10.18 9.98 -22.69
CA GLN A 5 11.03 9.65 -23.82
C GLN A 5 12.45 9.39 -23.30
N TYR A 6 12.88 8.14 -23.45
CA TYR A 6 14.25 7.60 -23.31
C TYR A 6 14.80 7.34 -21.90
N ILE A 7 14.36 6.23 -21.27
CA ILE A 7 15.31 5.37 -20.54
C ILE A 7 15.86 4.40 -21.59
N GLN A 8 17.02 4.70 -22.18
CA GLN A 8 17.71 3.74 -23.03
C GLN A 8 18.16 2.55 -22.18
N ASN A 9 17.95 1.32 -22.66
CA ASN A 9 18.41 0.08 -22.03
C ASN A 9 17.83 -0.17 -20.63
N ILE A 10 16.51 -0.22 -20.51
CA ILE A 10 15.84 -0.68 -19.29
C ILE A 10 15.92 -2.21 -19.11
N GLU A 11 16.17 -2.95 -20.20
CA GLU A 11 16.26 -4.42 -20.18
C GLU A 11 17.36 -4.94 -19.23
N PRO A 12 18.62 -4.45 -19.26
CA PRO A 12 19.63 -4.86 -18.28
C PRO A 12 19.25 -4.61 -16.82
N PHE A 13 18.47 -3.56 -16.56
CA PHE A 13 17.96 -3.30 -15.22
C PHE A 13 16.93 -4.35 -14.80
N PHE A 14 15.98 -4.69 -15.69
CA PHE A 14 15.02 -5.75 -15.42
C PHE A 14 15.70 -7.11 -15.27
N ASP A 15 16.68 -7.43 -16.12
CA ASP A 15 17.44 -8.68 -16.03
C ASP A 15 18.17 -8.78 -14.70
N TYR A 16 18.89 -7.72 -14.30
CA TYR A 16 19.54 -7.66 -12.99
C TYR A 16 18.51 -7.81 -11.86
N PHE A 17 17.40 -7.08 -11.91
CA PHE A 17 16.41 -7.09 -10.86
C PHE A 17 15.73 -8.45 -10.71
N ILE A 18 15.34 -9.07 -11.82
CA ILE A 18 14.71 -10.39 -11.85
C ILE A 18 15.66 -11.45 -11.32
N THR A 19 16.89 -11.52 -11.85
CA THR A 19 17.88 -12.53 -11.45
C THR A 19 18.42 -12.35 -10.04
N THR A 20 18.43 -11.12 -9.53
CA THR A 20 18.96 -10.83 -8.19
C THR A 20 17.89 -11.03 -7.12
N TRP A 21 16.63 -10.72 -7.40
CA TRP A 21 15.59 -10.64 -6.37
C TRP A 21 14.34 -11.49 -6.62
N VAL A 22 13.89 -11.68 -7.87
CA VAL A 22 12.51 -12.16 -8.15
C VAL A 22 12.44 -13.62 -8.60
N ASP A 23 13.41 -14.09 -9.39
CA ASP A 23 13.40 -15.42 -9.98
C ASP A 23 13.38 -16.54 -8.90
N ASP A 24 12.89 -17.72 -9.25
CA ASP A 24 12.85 -18.87 -8.33
C ASP A 24 14.27 -19.30 -7.89
N ASN A 25 15.29 -18.96 -8.71
CA ASN A 25 16.71 -19.12 -8.42
C ASN A 25 17.42 -17.78 -8.17
N ALA A 26 16.71 -16.77 -7.67
CA ALA A 26 17.28 -15.45 -7.43
C ALA A 26 18.49 -15.51 -6.48
N MET A 27 19.43 -14.57 -6.67
CA MET A 27 20.63 -14.46 -5.83
C MET A 27 20.30 -14.28 -4.33
N PHE A 28 19.22 -13.55 -4.03
CA PHE A 28 18.73 -13.37 -2.67
C PHE A 28 17.34 -13.98 -2.51
N ASP A 29 17.22 -14.83 -1.49
CA ASP A 29 15.94 -15.41 -1.11
C ASP A 29 14.93 -14.32 -0.71
N TYR A 30 13.67 -14.51 -1.07
CA TYR A 30 12.59 -13.56 -0.80
C TYR A 30 12.40 -13.28 0.71
N SER A 31 12.81 -14.18 1.59
CA SER A 31 12.77 -13.98 3.05
C SER A 31 13.67 -12.84 3.53
N LEU A 32 14.67 -12.43 2.73
CA LEU A 32 15.53 -11.28 3.02
C LEU A 32 14.89 -9.94 2.69
N TRP A 33 13.72 -9.94 2.05
CA TRP A 33 13.04 -8.70 1.73
C TRP A 33 12.52 -8.06 3.02
N ASN A 34 12.78 -6.75 3.18
CA ASN A 34 12.34 -5.95 4.34
C ASN A 34 10.83 -6.05 4.65
N TYR A 35 10.04 -6.58 3.73
CA TYR A 35 8.59 -6.70 3.83
C TYR A 35 8.08 -8.03 3.25
N PHE A 36 8.73 -9.14 3.60
CA PHE A 36 8.29 -10.48 3.19
C PHE A 36 7.04 -10.95 3.96
N ASP A 37 6.97 -10.72 5.28
CA ASP A 37 5.88 -11.18 6.13
C ASP A 37 4.63 -10.28 6.04
N PHE A 38 3.61 -10.83 5.42
CA PHE A 38 2.57 -10.06 4.77
C PHE A 38 1.27 -10.00 5.58
N LEU A 39 1.20 -9.12 6.57
CA LEU A 39 -0.06 -8.86 7.32
C LEU A 39 -0.33 -7.37 7.63
N SER A 40 0.56 -6.45 7.29
CA SER A 40 0.43 -5.02 7.65
C SER A 40 0.19 -4.09 6.44
N HIS A 41 0.19 -2.77 6.68
CA HIS A 41 -0.07 -1.72 5.69
C HIS A 41 0.88 -1.78 4.48
N ARG A 42 0.39 -2.30 3.35
CA ARG A 42 1.13 -2.50 2.09
C ARG A 42 1.64 -1.21 1.43
N THR A 43 1.21 -0.04 1.91
CA THR A 43 1.54 1.28 1.37
C THR A 43 1.57 2.33 2.48
N ASN A 44 2.19 3.48 2.21
CA ASN A 44 2.22 4.67 3.07
C ASN A 44 0.90 5.47 3.08
N ASN A 45 -0.22 4.90 2.59
CA ASN A 45 -1.52 5.59 2.47
C ASN A 45 -2.01 6.18 3.80
N ASN A 46 -1.67 5.55 4.93
CA ASN A 46 -2.03 6.06 6.26
C ASN A 46 -1.31 7.37 6.56
N VAL A 47 -0.01 7.45 6.25
CA VAL A 47 0.82 8.65 6.41
C VAL A 47 0.40 9.73 5.41
N GLU A 48 0.21 9.38 4.14
CA GLU A 48 -0.28 10.30 3.12
C GLU A 48 -1.66 10.86 3.48
N GLY A 49 -2.55 10.01 3.97
CA GLY A 49 -3.87 10.41 4.44
C GLY A 49 -3.81 11.33 5.66
N TRP A 50 -2.87 11.11 6.58
CA TRP A 50 -2.63 12.00 7.71
C TRP A 50 -2.10 13.36 7.25
N HIS A 51 -1.07 13.40 6.39
CA HIS A 51 -0.55 14.64 5.80
C HIS A 51 -1.63 15.40 5.04
N CYS A 52 -2.48 14.72 4.28
CA CYS A 52 -3.57 15.35 3.53
C CYS A 52 -4.57 16.04 4.46
N ARG A 53 -4.96 15.40 5.57
CA ARG A 53 -5.85 16.02 6.57
C ARG A 53 -5.21 17.21 7.25
N LEU A 54 -3.95 17.08 7.68
CA LEU A 54 -3.20 18.17 8.32
C LEU A 54 -3.04 19.36 7.38
N ASN A 55 -2.71 19.11 6.11
CA ASN A 55 -2.61 20.17 5.10
C ASN A 55 -3.97 20.82 4.82
N SER A 56 -5.05 20.03 4.84
CA SER A 56 -6.42 20.55 4.66
C SER A 56 -6.86 21.42 5.84
N SER A 57 -6.54 21.03 7.08
CA SER A 57 -6.90 21.81 8.27
C SER A 57 -6.11 23.12 8.39
N LEU A 58 -4.89 23.14 7.82
CA LEU A 58 -4.03 24.31 7.74
C LEU A 58 -4.12 25.06 6.40
N TYR A 59 -5.01 24.64 5.48
CA TYR A 59 -5.03 25.08 4.08
C TYR A 59 -5.12 26.59 3.88
N HIS A 60 -5.79 27.30 4.80
CA HIS A 60 -5.96 28.75 4.73
C HIS A 60 -4.83 29.55 5.41
N VAL A 61 -3.82 28.88 5.97
CA VAL A 61 -2.71 29.52 6.69
C VAL A 61 -1.40 29.12 6.03
N HIS A 62 -0.87 29.99 5.15
CA HIS A 62 0.38 29.73 4.43
C HIS A 62 1.59 29.48 5.35
N HIS A 63 1.61 30.12 6.52
CA HIS A 63 2.63 29.92 7.57
C HIS A 63 1.95 29.92 8.94
N PRO A 64 1.41 28.77 9.40
CA PRO A 64 0.78 28.72 10.71
C PRO A 64 1.83 29.00 11.77
N ASN A 65 1.52 29.94 12.67
CA ASN A 65 2.36 30.11 13.85
C ASN A 65 2.31 28.82 14.70
N PHE A 66 3.30 28.68 15.58
CA PHE A 66 3.47 27.47 16.39
C PHE A 66 2.20 27.06 17.15
N TYR A 67 1.43 28.02 17.68
CA TYR A 67 0.22 27.72 18.45
C TYR A 67 -0.92 27.21 17.57
N VAL A 68 -1.08 27.78 16.37
CA VAL A 68 -2.06 27.28 15.38
C VAL A 68 -1.72 25.85 14.97
N PHE A 69 -0.45 25.59 14.69
CA PHE A 69 0.03 24.24 14.37
C PHE A 69 -0.19 23.26 15.53
N LEU A 70 0.20 23.64 16.75
CA LEU A 70 0.04 22.82 17.95
C LEU A 70 -1.42 22.48 18.26
N ASN A 71 -2.33 23.44 18.09
CA ASN A 71 -3.75 23.20 18.30
C ASN A 71 -4.31 22.19 17.30
N ASN A 72 -3.93 22.28 16.02
CA ASN A 72 -4.30 21.29 15.01
C ASN A 72 -3.80 19.89 15.36
N LEU A 73 -2.56 19.77 15.84
CA LEU A 73 -2.02 18.48 16.29
C LEU A 73 -2.80 17.91 17.49
N LYS A 74 -3.19 18.76 18.44
CA LYS A 74 -4.01 18.32 19.59
C LYS A 74 -5.39 17.84 19.16
N GLU A 75 -6.02 18.53 18.21
CA GLU A 75 -7.32 18.15 17.67
C GLU A 75 -7.25 16.82 16.90
N ASP A 76 -6.26 16.63 16.02
CA ASP A 76 -6.08 15.38 15.29
C ASP A 76 -5.72 14.22 16.24
N PHE A 77 -4.90 14.47 17.27
CA PHE A 77 -4.62 13.49 18.31
C PHE A 77 -5.90 13.08 19.05
N ALA A 78 -6.68 14.04 19.55
CA ALA A 78 -7.93 13.78 20.26
C ALA A 78 -8.93 12.98 19.40
N PHE A 79 -9.05 13.34 18.12
CA PHE A 79 -9.87 12.62 17.15
C PHE A 79 -9.41 11.16 16.98
N ASN A 80 -8.12 10.93 16.72
CA ASN A 80 -7.60 9.58 16.53
C ASN A 80 -7.71 8.73 17.80
N THR A 81 -7.44 9.31 18.97
CA THR A 81 -7.60 8.62 20.26
C THR A 81 -9.06 8.20 20.47
N ALA A 82 -10.02 9.07 20.18
CA ALA A 82 -11.44 8.75 20.29
C ALA A 82 -11.83 7.57 19.37
N ILE A 83 -11.40 7.60 18.10
CA ILE A 83 -11.65 6.52 17.13
C ILE A 83 -11.01 5.20 17.59
N ILE A 84 -9.75 5.22 18.00
CA ILE A 84 -9.04 4.03 18.48
C ILE A 84 -9.77 3.45 19.71
N THR A 85 -10.11 4.30 20.67
CA THR A 85 -10.79 3.88 21.91
C THR A 85 -12.15 3.26 21.60
N GLN A 86 -12.93 3.89 20.72
CA GLN A 86 -14.23 3.38 20.30
C GLN A 86 -14.11 2.04 19.57
N THR A 87 -13.19 1.92 18.61
CA THR A 87 -12.97 0.68 17.86
C THR A 87 -12.46 -0.43 18.76
N SER A 88 -11.55 -0.15 19.70
CA SER A 88 -11.07 -1.13 20.68
C SER A 88 -12.16 -1.59 21.65
N ALA A 89 -13.05 -0.69 22.10
CA ALA A 89 -14.10 -1.03 23.06
C ALA A 89 -15.30 -1.77 22.43
N THR A 90 -15.68 -1.40 21.20
CA THR A 90 -16.87 -1.94 20.53
C THR A 90 -16.56 -3.04 19.53
N GLY A 91 -15.30 -3.20 19.13
CA GLY A 91 -14.90 -4.02 17.99
C GLY A 91 -15.40 -3.50 16.64
N ALA A 92 -16.11 -2.36 16.62
CA ALA A 92 -16.66 -1.77 15.40
C ALA A 92 -15.53 -1.12 14.60
N THR A 93 -15.22 -1.71 13.44
CA THR A 93 -14.32 -1.09 12.47
C THR A 93 -15.10 -0.14 11.56
N PRO A 94 -14.49 0.96 11.11
CA PRO A 94 -15.12 1.84 10.12
C PRO A 94 -15.61 1.04 8.92
N SER A 95 -16.84 1.31 8.46
CA SER A 95 -17.42 0.64 7.31
C SER A 95 -16.52 0.83 6.08
N ARG A 96 -15.91 -0.27 5.62
CA ARG A 96 -15.13 -0.28 4.39
C ARG A 96 -16.07 -0.46 3.21
N LYS A 97 -15.83 0.27 2.11
CA LYS A 97 -16.62 0.06 0.88
C LYS A 97 -16.55 -1.42 0.48
N LYS A 98 -17.72 -2.02 0.23
CA LYS A 98 -17.88 -3.45 -0.12
C LYS A 98 -16.90 -3.91 -1.22
N LEU A 99 -16.66 -3.05 -2.22
CA LEU A 99 -15.69 -3.29 -3.29
C LEU A 99 -14.29 -3.59 -2.77
N TYR A 100 -13.77 -2.82 -1.81
CA TYR A 100 -12.41 -3.01 -1.29
C TYR A 100 -12.31 -4.26 -0.44
N VAL A 101 -13.35 -4.57 0.35
CA VAL A 101 -13.43 -5.83 1.10
C VAL A 101 -13.37 -7.01 0.13
N GLN A 102 -14.20 -7.01 -0.91
CA GLN A 102 -14.23 -8.07 -1.92
C GLN A 102 -12.90 -8.22 -2.67
N ARG A 103 -12.25 -7.11 -3.06
CA ARG A 103 -10.94 -7.15 -3.70
C ARG A 103 -9.89 -7.74 -2.78
N ASN A 104 -9.84 -7.31 -1.51
CA ASN A 104 -8.91 -7.82 -0.53
C ASN A 104 -9.09 -9.33 -0.31
N THR A 105 -10.34 -9.80 -0.14
CA THR A 105 -10.64 -11.23 -0.01
C THR A 105 -10.18 -12.03 -1.23
N ARG A 106 -10.37 -11.51 -2.44
CA ARG A 106 -9.91 -12.19 -3.67
C ARG A 106 -8.39 -12.24 -3.79
N ILE A 107 -7.69 -11.19 -3.34
CA ILE A 107 -6.23 -11.18 -3.33
C ILE A 107 -5.69 -12.22 -2.33
N LEU A 108 -6.27 -12.28 -1.13
CA LEU A 108 -5.90 -13.28 -0.11
C LEU A 108 -6.16 -14.72 -0.60
N ASP A 109 -7.26 -14.96 -1.32
CA ASP A 109 -7.51 -16.27 -1.95
C ASP A 109 -6.45 -16.63 -3.00
N LEU A 110 -6.06 -15.67 -3.84
CA LEU A 110 -5.01 -15.90 -4.83
C LEU A 110 -3.65 -16.17 -4.18
N GLU A 111 -3.29 -15.42 -3.13
CA GLU A 111 -2.05 -15.62 -2.36
C GLU A 111 -2.03 -17.02 -1.75
N LYS A 112 -3.10 -17.41 -1.05
CA LYS A 112 -3.23 -18.76 -0.48
C LYS A 112 -3.09 -19.85 -1.53
N ARG A 113 -3.69 -19.70 -2.71
CA ARG A 113 -3.60 -20.68 -3.79
C ARG A 113 -2.21 -20.76 -4.41
N TYR A 114 -1.47 -19.65 -4.42
CA TYR A 114 -0.08 -19.62 -4.84
C TYR A 114 0.82 -20.33 -3.81
N GLU A 115 0.64 -20.04 -2.53
CA GLU A 115 1.35 -20.72 -1.42
C GLU A 115 1.10 -22.24 -1.42
N GLU A 116 -0.13 -22.67 -1.72
CA GLU A 116 -0.49 -24.09 -1.86
C GLU A 116 0.00 -24.72 -3.19
N HIS A 117 0.81 -24.02 -3.98
CA HIS A 117 1.33 -24.42 -5.30
C HIS A 117 0.24 -24.80 -6.32
N LYS A 118 -1.00 -24.30 -6.14
CA LYS A 118 -2.14 -24.51 -7.06
C LYS A 118 -2.15 -23.51 -8.22
N LEU A 119 -1.28 -22.51 -8.17
CA LEU A 119 -1.06 -21.51 -9.20
C LEU A 119 0.44 -21.35 -9.42
N THR A 120 0.85 -21.22 -10.68
CA THR A 120 2.20 -20.75 -11.00
C THR A 120 2.31 -19.24 -10.70
N LEU A 121 3.53 -18.73 -10.51
CA LEU A 121 3.79 -17.30 -10.30
C LEU A 121 3.19 -16.44 -11.43
N ASN A 122 3.31 -16.90 -12.67
CA ASN A 122 2.75 -16.22 -13.85
C ASN A 122 1.20 -16.14 -13.81
N GLU A 123 0.54 -17.21 -13.37
CA GLU A 123 -0.91 -17.21 -13.21
C GLU A 123 -1.37 -16.34 -12.05
N PHE A 124 -0.66 -16.39 -10.93
CA PHE A 124 -0.89 -15.51 -9.78
C PHE A 124 -0.77 -14.05 -10.23
N HIS A 125 0.35 -13.68 -10.84
CA HIS A 125 0.62 -12.33 -11.35
C HIS A 125 -0.48 -11.88 -12.33
N GLY A 126 -0.80 -12.70 -13.34
CA GLY A 126 -1.81 -12.35 -14.35
C GLY A 126 -3.22 -12.17 -13.79
N ARG A 127 -3.60 -12.96 -12.77
CA ARG A 127 -4.90 -12.84 -12.09
C ARG A 127 -4.95 -11.64 -11.15
N SER A 128 -3.87 -11.40 -10.41
CA SER A 128 -3.71 -10.25 -9.52
C SER A 128 -3.80 -8.93 -10.28
N MET A 129 -3.12 -8.82 -11.44
CA MET A 129 -3.17 -7.64 -12.32
C MET A 129 -4.59 -7.29 -12.77
N LYS A 130 -5.41 -8.29 -13.11
CA LYS A 130 -6.83 -8.07 -13.48
C LYS A 130 -7.67 -7.56 -12.31
N LEU A 131 -7.41 -8.01 -11.08
CA LEU A 131 -8.15 -7.58 -9.89
C LEU A 131 -7.87 -6.12 -9.50
N ILE A 132 -6.63 -5.67 -9.68
CA ILE A 132 -6.20 -4.30 -9.40
C ILE A 132 -6.53 -3.32 -10.53
N GLY A 133 -7.03 -3.82 -11.67
CA GLY A 133 -7.50 -3.00 -12.78
C GLY A 133 -6.39 -2.42 -13.66
N ILE A 134 -5.17 -2.96 -13.56
CA ILE A 134 -4.09 -2.62 -14.49
C ILE A 134 -4.34 -3.41 -15.78
N LYS A 135 -4.65 -2.69 -16.87
CA LYS A 135 -4.74 -3.30 -18.20
C LYS A 135 -3.34 -3.80 -18.58
N LYS A 136 -3.24 -5.03 -19.11
CA LYS A 136 -2.00 -5.55 -19.71
C LYS A 136 -1.42 -4.48 -20.63
N PHE A 137 -0.16 -4.11 -20.38
CA PHE A 137 0.65 -3.35 -21.32
C PHE A 137 0.94 -4.21 -22.55
#